data_AF-A0A9P6LYT4-F1
#
_entry.id   AF-A0A9P6LYT4-F1
#
_cell.length_a   1.000
_cell.length_b   1.000
_cell.length_c   1.000
_cell.angle_alpha   90.00
_cell.angle_beta   90.00
_cell.angle_gamma   90.00
#
_symmetry.space_group_name_H-M   'P 1'
#
loop_
_entity.id
_entity.type
_entity.pdbx_description
1 polymer ?
#
loop_
_entity_poly.entity_id
_entity_poly.type
_entity_poly.pdbx_seq_one_letter_code
_entity_poly.pdbx_strand_id
1 'polypeptide(L)'
;QKNAFDLDCIGTNHDVYSLSRLGGYGNIVANGNDNLEDDDEIESDCSSSPKMTTFNETIEIIPTYRKSEYNRRSDKNATFKILNPDMKVEIKNELNNFKMKEMAVHIESMGNTSFHH
;
A
#
# COMPACT_ATOMS: atom_id res chain seq x y z
N GLN A 1 12.87 18.92 30.61
CA GLN A 1 11.60 18.18 30.78
C GLN A 1 11.59 17.08 29.73
N LYS A 2 11.44 15.82 30.16
CA LYS A 2 11.42 14.65 29.27
C LYS A 2 9.96 14.39 28.90
N ASN A 3 9.61 14.49 27.62
CA ASN A 3 8.32 14.02 27.14
C ASN A 3 8.53 12.64 26.54
N ALA A 4 7.97 11.64 27.22
CA ALA A 4 7.83 10.29 26.73
C ALA A 4 6.84 10.30 25.56
N PHE A 5 7.25 9.73 24.43
CA PHE A 5 6.33 9.33 23.39
C PHE A 5 5.82 7.94 23.78
N ASP A 6 4.56 7.87 24.25
CA ASP A 6 3.84 6.61 24.31
C ASP A 6 3.63 6.12 22.88
N LEU A 7 4.31 5.01 22.56
CA LEU A 7 4.07 4.22 21.36
C LEU A 7 3.13 3.09 21.77
N ASP A 8 1.84 3.28 21.56
CA ASP A 8 0.88 2.17 21.62
C ASP A 8 1.22 1.17 20.51
N CYS A 9 1.55 -0.05 20.92
CA CYS A 9 1.81 -1.18 20.05
C CYS A 9 0.56 -1.54 19.26
N ILE A 10 0.53 -1.25 17.97
CA ILE A 10 -0.44 -1.86 17.05
C ILE A 10 0.06 -3.30 16.83
N GLY A 11 -0.68 -4.26 17.37
CA GLY A 11 -0.36 -5.68 17.34
C GLY A 11 -0.04 -6.16 15.92
N THR A 12 1.13 -6.77 15.76
CA THR A 12 1.48 -7.53 14.57
C THR A 12 0.66 -8.83 14.61
N ASN A 13 -0.28 -9.00 13.68
CA ASN A 13 -0.77 -10.33 13.34
C ASN A 13 0.41 -11.09 12.74
N HIS A 14 1.03 -11.89 13.58
CA HIS A 14 2.17 -12.72 13.26
C HIS A 14 1.66 -14.00 12.59
N ASP A 15 1.22 -13.90 11.33
CA ASP A 15 0.96 -15.09 10.53
C ASP A 15 2.31 -15.71 10.13
N VAL A 16 2.74 -16.64 10.97
CA VAL A 16 3.91 -17.50 10.77
C VAL A 16 3.61 -18.45 9.61
N TYR A 17 3.97 -18.08 8.39
CA TYR A 17 4.12 -19.07 7.32
C TYR A 17 5.46 -19.78 7.47
N SER A 18 5.53 -20.77 8.37
CA SER A 18 6.60 -21.77 8.37
C SER A 18 6.24 -22.89 7.40
N LEU A 19 6.67 -22.78 6.14
CA LEU A 19 6.71 -23.93 5.23
C LEU A 19 8.08 -24.58 5.33
N SER A 20 8.19 -25.54 6.25
CA SER A 20 9.28 -26.51 6.26
C SER A 20 9.29 -27.28 4.95
N ARG A 21 10.40 -27.18 4.22
CA ARG A 21 10.81 -28.20 3.24
C ARG A 21 10.76 -29.55 3.93
N LEU A 22 10.04 -30.51 3.35
CA LEU A 22 10.47 -31.89 3.13
C LEU A 22 9.46 -32.57 2.20
N GLY A 23 9.98 -33.46 1.36
CA GLY A 23 9.34 -33.92 0.12
C GLY A 23 8.15 -34.86 0.30
N GLY A 24 7.43 -35.06 -0.81
CA GLY A 24 6.41 -36.08 -0.93
C GLY A 24 5.33 -35.69 -1.94
N TYR A 25 5.52 -36.03 -3.21
CA TYR A 25 4.40 -36.11 -4.15
C TYR A 25 3.51 -37.28 -3.73
N GLY A 26 2.46 -36.99 -2.96
CA GLY A 26 1.39 -37.93 -2.63
C GLY A 26 0.08 -37.45 -3.23
N ASN A 27 -0.52 -38.26 -4.10
CA ASN A 27 -1.89 -38.08 -4.57
C ASN A 27 -2.86 -38.14 -3.38
N ILE A 28 -3.52 -37.04 -3.07
CA ILE A 28 -4.70 -37.06 -2.20
C ILE A 28 -5.93 -37.07 -3.11
N VAL A 29 -6.46 -38.28 -3.31
CA VAL A 29 -7.86 -38.47 -3.72
C VAL A 29 -8.74 -38.19 -2.50
N ALA A 30 -9.24 -36.97 -2.39
CA ALA A 30 -10.32 -36.64 -1.48
C ALA A 30 -11.63 -36.66 -2.26
N ASN A 31 -12.27 -37.83 -2.32
CA ASN A 31 -13.70 -37.92 -2.54
C ASN A 31 -14.37 -37.61 -1.20
N GLY A 32 -14.97 -36.44 -1.10
CA GLY A 32 -15.73 -35.98 0.06
C GLY A 32 -16.66 -34.87 -0.40
N ASN A 33 -17.86 -35.27 -0.79
CA ASN A 33 -18.98 -34.36 -1.02
C ASN A 33 -19.49 -33.89 0.34
N ASP A 34 -19.14 -32.67 0.73
CA ASP A 34 -19.85 -31.96 1.79
C ASP A 34 -20.45 -30.71 1.14
N ASN A 35 -21.68 -30.89 0.63
CA ASN A 35 -22.60 -29.79 0.38
C ASN A 35 -22.91 -29.13 1.74
N LEU A 36 -22.36 -27.95 1.95
CA LEU A 36 -22.95 -26.93 2.80
C LEU A 36 -23.28 -25.77 1.86
N GLU A 37 -24.53 -25.80 1.39
CA GLU A 37 -25.24 -24.66 0.84
C GLU A 37 -25.43 -23.66 1.99
N ASP A 38 -24.43 -22.82 2.22
CA ASP A 38 -24.65 -21.53 2.87
C ASP A 38 -24.82 -20.51 1.74
N ASP A 39 -26.06 -20.43 1.24
CA ASP A 39 -26.56 -19.30 0.47
C ASP A 39 -26.58 -18.07 1.40
N ASP A 40 -25.40 -17.52 1.71
CA ASP A 40 -25.32 -16.13 2.12
C ASP A 40 -25.68 -15.32 0.88
N GLU A 41 -26.97 -14.95 0.80
CA GLU A 41 -27.46 -13.87 -0.04
C GLU A 41 -26.57 -12.65 0.22
N ILE A 42 -25.53 -12.49 -0.60
CA ILE A 42 -24.91 -11.19 -0.77
C ILE A 42 -25.99 -10.37 -1.46
N GLU A 43 -26.83 -9.72 -0.65
CA GLU A 43 -27.61 -8.58 -1.10
C GLU A 43 -26.61 -7.55 -1.61
N SER A 44 -26.30 -7.67 -2.90
CA SER A 44 -25.80 -6.57 -3.68
C SER A 44 -26.95 -5.59 -3.73
N ASP A 45 -27.02 -4.73 -2.71
CA ASP A 45 -27.85 -3.55 -2.77
C ASP A 45 -27.28 -2.66 -3.87
N CYS A 46 -27.61 -3.00 -5.12
CA CYS A 46 -27.57 -2.12 -6.24
C CYS A 46 -28.75 -1.15 -6.16
N SER A 47 -28.95 -0.53 -4.99
CA SER A 47 -29.65 0.74 -4.88
C SER A 47 -28.79 1.80 -5.56
N SER A 48 -28.86 1.82 -6.89
CA SER A 48 -28.42 2.94 -7.74
C SER A 48 -29.34 4.15 -7.54
N SER A 49 -29.66 4.47 -6.28
CA SER A 49 -30.22 5.75 -5.92
C SER A 49 -29.13 6.80 -6.16
N PRO A 50 -29.44 7.91 -6.83
CA PRO A 50 -28.47 8.98 -6.99
C PRO A 50 -28.13 9.51 -5.60
N LYS A 51 -26.94 9.15 -5.09
CA LYS A 51 -26.40 9.73 -3.86
C LYS A 51 -26.14 11.21 -4.14
N MET A 52 -27.07 12.05 -3.70
CA MET A 52 -27.01 13.49 -3.91
C MET A 52 -26.09 14.10 -2.85
N THR A 53 -24.82 14.31 -3.20
CA THR A 53 -23.89 15.06 -2.35
C THR A 53 -24.22 16.54 -2.43
N THR A 54 -24.58 17.14 -1.30
CA THR A 54 -24.81 18.59 -1.19
C THR A 54 -23.53 19.29 -0.74
N PHE A 55 -23.22 20.44 -1.35
CA PHE A 55 -22.10 21.28 -0.94
C PHE A 55 -22.60 22.36 0.01
N ASN A 56 -21.84 22.65 1.07
CA ASN A 56 -22.10 23.83 1.90
C ASN A 56 -21.73 25.09 1.12
N GLU A 57 -22.63 26.07 1.11
CA GLU A 57 -22.41 27.36 0.43
C GLU A 57 -21.41 28.25 1.18
N THR A 58 -21.19 27.97 2.46
CA THR A 58 -20.31 28.75 3.34
C THR A 58 -19.01 28.00 3.62
N ILE A 59 -17.89 28.73 3.52
CA ILE A 59 -16.56 28.21 3.81
C ILE A 59 -16.05 28.86 5.11
N GLU A 60 -15.65 28.05 6.07
CA GLU A 60 -14.93 28.50 7.26
C GLU A 60 -13.45 28.71 6.94
N ILE A 61 -12.90 29.87 7.29
CA ILE A 61 -11.49 30.20 7.08
C ILE A 61 -10.78 30.22 8.43
N ILE A 62 -9.95 29.20 8.68
CA ILE A 62 -9.07 29.16 9.84
C ILE A 62 -7.75 29.87 9.47
N PRO A 63 -7.34 30.91 10.22
CA PRO A 63 -6.06 31.58 9.98
C PRO A 63 -4.90 30.59 10.07
N THR A 64 -4.06 30.56 9.03
CA THR A 64 -2.82 29.77 8.99
C THR A 64 -1.65 30.64 8.58
N TYR A 65 -0.45 30.10 8.71
CA TYR A 65 0.78 30.81 8.43
C TYR A 65 0.80 31.39 7.01
N ARG A 66 1.08 32.68 6.88
CA ARG A 66 1.17 33.34 5.57
C ARG A 66 2.45 32.94 4.84
N LYS A 67 2.47 33.12 3.52
CA LYS A 67 3.69 32.91 2.70
C LYS A 67 4.84 33.83 3.12
N SER A 68 4.53 34.98 3.72
CA SER A 68 5.51 35.89 4.31
C SER A 68 6.11 35.37 5.61
N GLU A 69 5.42 34.47 6.30
CA GLU A 69 5.81 34.01 7.64
C GLU A 69 6.78 32.82 7.57
N TYR A 70 6.77 32.05 6.49
CA TYR A 70 7.82 31.07 6.22
C TYR A 70 7.94 30.71 4.74
N ASN A 71 9.16 30.30 4.37
CA ASN A 71 9.47 29.92 3.00
C ASN A 71 9.07 28.45 2.73
N ARG A 72 8.02 28.25 1.94
CA ARG A 72 7.56 26.94 1.46
C ARG A 72 8.26 26.47 0.17
N ARG A 73 9.23 27.22 -0.36
CA ARG A 73 9.92 26.84 -1.60
C ARG A 73 10.76 25.60 -1.33
N SER A 74 10.67 24.62 -2.23
CA SER A 74 11.58 23.49 -2.25
C SER A 74 13.02 23.95 -2.41
N ASP A 75 13.97 23.07 -2.08
CA ASP A 75 15.37 23.32 -2.41
C ASP A 75 15.53 23.59 -3.91
N LYS A 76 16.36 24.59 -4.22
CA LYS A 76 16.73 24.92 -5.60
C LYS A 76 17.54 23.79 -6.22
N ASN A 77 18.34 23.10 -5.41
CA ASN A 77 19.24 22.01 -5.80
C ASN A 77 18.65 20.62 -5.50
N ALA A 78 17.31 20.50 -5.57
CA ALA A 78 16.64 19.22 -5.38
C ALA A 78 17.29 18.12 -6.24
N THR A 79 17.60 16.97 -5.62
CA THR A 79 18.44 15.90 -6.20
C THR A 79 18.01 15.50 -7.60
N PHE A 80 16.72 15.40 -7.88
CA PHE A 80 16.19 15.02 -9.19
C PHE A 80 16.63 15.96 -10.34
N LYS A 81 16.95 17.23 -10.04
CA LYS A 81 17.40 18.23 -11.02
C LYS A 81 18.86 18.06 -11.41
N ILE A 82 19.67 17.44 -10.55
CA ILE A 82 21.11 17.27 -10.74
C ILE A 82 21.50 15.81 -11.02
N LEU A 83 20.53 14.98 -11.41
CA LEU A 83 20.77 13.59 -11.77
C LEU A 83 21.47 13.49 -13.13
N ASN A 84 22.77 13.17 -13.08
CA ASN A 84 23.54 12.72 -14.23
C ASN A 84 22.97 11.41 -14.80
N PRO A 85 23.16 11.13 -16.10
CA PRO A 85 22.70 9.89 -16.72
C PRO A 85 23.17 8.62 -15.98
N ASP A 86 24.42 8.60 -15.51
CA ASP A 86 24.98 7.46 -14.78
C ASP A 86 24.24 7.21 -13.47
N MET A 87 23.98 8.27 -12.68
CA MET A 87 23.20 8.16 -11.44
C MET A 87 21.77 7.67 -11.70
N LYS A 88 21.15 8.02 -12.83
CA LYS A 88 19.82 7.49 -13.19
C LYS A 88 19.85 5.99 -13.45
N VAL A 89 20.91 5.49 -14.09
CA VAL A 89 21.10 4.05 -14.33
C VAL A 89 21.32 3.32 -13.01
N GLU A 90 22.13 3.87 -12.11
CA GLU A 90 22.34 3.32 -10.77
C GLU A 90 21.02 3.23 -9.98
N ILE A 91 20.29 4.35 -9.88
CA ILE A 91 18.98 4.41 -9.19
C ILE A 91 17.99 3.43 -9.81
N LYS A 92 17.94 3.33 -11.14
CA LYS A 92 17.08 2.39 -11.85
C LYS A 92 17.36 0.94 -11.45
N ASN A 93 18.64 0.56 -11.46
CA ASN A 93 19.05 -0.81 -11.15
C ASN A 93 18.76 -1.14 -9.68
N GLU A 94 19.05 -0.20 -8.78
CA GLU A 94 18.72 -0.32 -7.35
C GLU A 94 17.22 -0.53 -7.13
N LEU A 95 16.38 0.33 -7.71
CA LEU A 95 14.92 0.25 -7.56
C LEU A 95 14.35 -1.05 -8.13
N ASN A 96 14.81 -1.49 -9.30
CA ASN A 96 14.34 -2.75 -9.88
C ASN A 96 14.75 -3.94 -9.00
N ASN A 97 15.97 -3.96 -8.47
CA ASN A 97 16.41 -5.01 -7.54
C ASN A 97 15.59 -5.03 -6.26
N PHE A 98 15.36 -3.87 -5.65
CA PHE A 98 14.53 -3.74 -4.45
C PHE A 98 13.11 -4.25 -4.69
N LYS A 99 12.48 -3.81 -5.78
CA LYS A 99 11.11 -4.22 -6.15
C LYS A 99 10.97 -5.72 -6.39
N MET A 100 12.02 -6.38 -6.88
CA MET A 100 11.99 -7.82 -7.14
C MET A 100 12.25 -8.68 -5.90
N LYS A 101 13.10 -8.21 -4.98
CA LYS A 101 13.68 -9.07 -3.93
C LYS A 101 13.21 -8.73 -2.52
N GLU A 102 12.95 -7.46 -2.24
CA GLU A 102 12.74 -6.95 -0.89
C GLU A 102 11.33 -6.40 -0.69
N MET A 103 10.76 -5.79 -1.73
CA MET A 103 9.41 -5.24 -1.65
C MET A 103 8.37 -6.36 -1.63
N ALA A 104 7.73 -6.57 -0.47
CA ALA A 104 6.62 -7.50 -0.35
C ALA A 104 5.41 -6.98 -1.14
N VAL A 105 4.90 -7.80 -2.06
CA VAL A 105 3.74 -7.50 -2.89
C VAL A 105 2.82 -8.72 -2.87
N HIS A 106 1.51 -8.49 -2.77
CA HIS A 106 0.53 -9.57 -2.85
C HIS A 106 0.62 -10.29 -4.20
N ILE A 107 0.49 -11.62 -4.21
CA ILE A 107 0.69 -12.44 -5.42
C ILE A 107 -0.16 -11.98 -6.61
N GLU A 108 -1.41 -11.57 -6.37
CA GLU A 108 -2.33 -11.09 -7.41
C GLU A 108 -1.98 -9.69 -7.91
N SER A 109 -1.24 -8.91 -7.12
CA SER A 109 -0.81 -7.56 -7.46
C SER A 109 0.61 -7.49 -8.01
N MET A 110 1.32 -8.62 -8.13
CA MET A 110 2.70 -8.65 -8.63
C MET A 110 2.83 -7.97 -10.00
N GLY A 111 1.86 -8.16 -10.90
CA GLY A 111 1.83 -7.55 -12.23
C GLY A 111 1.67 -6.02 -12.23
N ASN A 112 1.21 -5.43 -11.12
CA ASN A 112 1.08 -3.98 -10.96
C ASN A 112 2.41 -3.33 -10.54
N THR A 113 3.43 -4.11 -10.24
CA THR A 113 4.75 -3.59 -9.85
C THR A 113 5.40 -2.88 -11.05
N SER A 114 5.54 -1.56 -10.95
CA SER A 114 6.14 -0.75 -12.01
C SER A 114 7.66 -0.89 -12.01
N PHE A 115 8.23 -1.53 -13.02
CA PHE A 115 9.67 -1.60 -13.25
C PHE A 115 10.15 -0.50 -14.20
N HIS A 116 11.41 -0.11 -14.09
CA HIS A 116 12.02 0.95 -14.87
C HIS A 116 12.82 0.39 -16.06
N HIS A 117 12.61 0.96 -17.26
CA HIS A 117 13.23 0.54 -18.54
C HIS A 117 14.52 1.26 -18.90
#